data_AF-A0AAV7E360-F1
#
_entry.id   AF-A0AAV7E360-F1
#
_cell.length_a   1.000
_cell.length_b   1.000
_cell.length_c   1.000
_cell.angle_alpha   90.00
_cell.angle_beta   90.00
_cell.angle_gamma   90.00
#
_symmetry.space_group_name_H-M   'P 1'
#
loop_
_entity.id
_entity.type
_entity.pdbx_description
1 polymer ?
#
loop_
_entity_poly.entity_id
_entity_poly.type
_entity_poly.pdbx_seq_one_letter_code
_entity_poly.pdbx_strand_id
1 'polypeptide(L)'
;MKVVDNFNQGVMHYNILFTERERGCLLRLPHEKSASHALLVLNQPAEVRPKALHTICAILVSYKTPIFELSEKAYQRTAFSRFGFFFGFLLRTRKKNRKLRSMAGGSLHDPLLKPSEDIDEIKTCGQFLKEAGAENKRLWYLAGPAIITAIAQYSLGAITQVFAGHLTTLELDAVSTENMVIAGLAFGIMLGMGSALETLCGQAYGAKQLHMLGVYMQRSWVILNITCIVLLPIYLFATPILRLFGQDAAIAKLSGTFSLYMIPQLFAYAFNFPIQKFLQAQSKVLTMAWISCVALVFHIFLTWLFVVQFKWGLPGLAASLNISWWIVVLGQFAYIAVGYCPGAWTGFSWGAFKDLGAFARLSIASAIMMCLEFWYYMLLIVLAGRLRNAEVAVAAISICNNLNGWEIMIFLGFNAAISVRISNELGAGRPRAAKFSIMVVVLSSIVLGFVFFALVLGLKNVYGNPFTLSEEVRRVVSSLALIFSITLLLNSVQPVLTGVAVGAGWQWLVAYVNVGCYYIVGLPLGFLLGSKFNMGVQGIWTGMISGVGLQTLILLGITLGTNWKKEAMAAESRIKKWGGSVGHPENGGKNKEQQGLV
;
A
#
# COMPACT_ATOMS: atom_id res chain seq x y z
N MET A 1 -39.07 -27.80 -24.66
CA MET A 1 -39.71 -29.13 -24.71
C MET A 1 -39.88 -29.59 -23.27
N LYS A 2 -41.12 -29.75 -22.82
CA LYS A 2 -41.52 -30.05 -21.43
C LYS A 2 -41.15 -31.49 -21.06
N VAL A 3 -40.71 -31.72 -19.83
CA VAL A 3 -41.14 -32.89 -19.03
C VAL A 3 -41.32 -32.41 -17.58
N VAL A 4 -42.55 -32.57 -17.11
CA VAL A 4 -43.04 -32.48 -15.74
C VAL A 4 -43.29 -33.93 -15.32
N ASP A 5 -42.93 -34.33 -14.10
CA ASP A 5 -43.86 -35.04 -13.21
C ASP A 5 -43.34 -35.19 -11.78
N ASN A 6 -44.31 -35.03 -10.87
CA ASN A 6 -44.25 -35.05 -9.41
C ASN A 6 -44.09 -36.45 -8.83
N PHE A 7 -43.59 -36.57 -7.59
CA PHE A 7 -44.25 -37.34 -6.53
C PHE A 7 -43.82 -36.89 -5.13
N ASN A 8 -44.70 -37.13 -4.17
CA ASN A 8 -44.96 -36.36 -2.95
C ASN A 8 -44.55 -37.13 -1.67
N GLN A 9 -44.38 -36.38 -0.57
CA GLN A 9 -44.55 -36.76 0.86
C GLN A 9 -43.54 -37.68 1.58
N GLY A 10 -43.09 -37.20 2.75
CA GLY A 10 -42.37 -37.96 3.77
C GLY A 10 -42.00 -37.10 4.98
N VAL A 11 -42.98 -36.77 5.83
CA VAL A 11 -42.80 -36.12 7.14
C VAL A 11 -42.31 -37.17 8.14
N MET A 12 -41.18 -36.93 8.81
CA MET A 12 -40.73 -37.72 9.96
C MET A 12 -40.46 -36.80 11.16
N HIS A 13 -41.35 -36.91 12.14
CA HIS A 13 -41.21 -36.39 13.50
C HIS A 13 -40.09 -37.15 14.23
N TYR A 14 -39.21 -36.43 14.95
CA TYR A 14 -38.50 -37.00 16.10
C TYR A 14 -38.59 -36.04 17.29
N ASN A 15 -39.23 -36.55 18.34
CA ASN A 15 -39.35 -35.95 19.67
C ASN A 15 -37.98 -35.94 20.38
N ILE A 16 -37.64 -34.83 21.04
CA ILE A 16 -36.56 -34.80 22.05
C ILE A 16 -37.18 -34.35 23.38
N LEU A 17 -37.25 -35.29 24.33
CA LEU A 17 -37.59 -35.06 25.72
C LEU A 17 -36.51 -34.20 26.40
N PHE A 18 -36.94 -33.11 27.05
CA PHE A 18 -36.16 -32.43 28.08
C PHE A 18 -36.51 -33.04 29.45
N THR A 19 -35.50 -33.36 30.25
CA THR A 19 -35.64 -33.54 31.70
C THR A 19 -34.65 -32.62 32.42
N GLU A 20 -35.20 -31.76 33.27
CA GLU A 20 -34.48 -30.94 34.26
C GLU A 20 -34.20 -31.76 35.53
N ARG A 21 -32.97 -31.67 36.05
CA ARG A 21 -32.49 -31.81 37.45
C ARG A 21 -30.95 -31.84 37.34
N GLU A 22 -30.11 -31.14 38.10
CA GLU A 22 -30.18 -30.48 39.40
C GLU A 22 -29.07 -29.42 39.48
N ARG A 23 -29.24 -28.46 40.40
CA ARG A 23 -28.32 -27.35 40.68
C ARG A 23 -27.12 -27.81 41.51
N GLY A 24 -25.95 -27.28 41.19
CA GLY A 24 -24.99 -26.74 42.17
C GLY A 24 -23.97 -27.71 42.76
N CYS A 25 -22.72 -27.62 42.31
CA CYS A 25 -21.57 -27.65 43.22
C CYS A 25 -20.35 -26.96 42.60
N LEU A 26 -19.84 -25.95 43.31
CA LEU A 26 -18.60 -25.23 43.05
C LEU A 26 -17.40 -26.15 43.26
N LEU A 27 -16.51 -26.27 42.27
CA LEU A 27 -15.14 -26.75 42.48
C LEU A 27 -14.17 -25.92 41.63
N ARG A 28 -13.34 -25.14 42.34
CA ARG A 28 -12.12 -24.52 41.82
C ARG A 28 -11.25 -25.60 41.18
N LEU A 29 -10.76 -25.35 39.97
CA LEU A 29 -9.66 -26.12 39.37
C LEU A 29 -8.51 -25.19 38.98
N PRO A 30 -7.25 -25.65 39.06
CA PRO A 30 -6.07 -24.80 38.96
C PRO A 30 -5.74 -24.42 37.50
N HIS A 31 -4.98 -23.33 37.37
CA HIS A 31 -4.29 -22.91 36.14
C HIS A 31 -3.35 -24.03 35.65
N GLU A 32 -3.83 -24.93 34.80
CA GLU A 32 -3.07 -25.75 33.83
C GLU A 32 -4.00 -26.85 33.29
N LYS A 33 -4.67 -26.61 32.14
CA LYS A 33 -5.24 -27.61 31.20
C LYS A 33 -6.19 -26.99 30.13
N SER A 34 -5.89 -25.80 29.61
CA SER A 34 -6.67 -25.20 28.51
C SER A 34 -6.35 -25.80 27.13
N ALA A 35 -5.15 -26.38 26.93
CA ALA A 35 -4.77 -26.93 25.63
C ALA A 35 -5.37 -28.33 25.35
N SER A 36 -5.56 -29.17 26.38
CA SER A 36 -6.01 -30.56 26.18
C SER A 36 -7.52 -30.68 25.90
N HIS A 37 -8.35 -29.74 26.37
CA HIS A 37 -9.79 -29.74 26.08
C HIS A 37 -10.11 -29.25 24.66
N ALA A 38 -9.32 -28.31 24.12
CA ALA A 38 -9.50 -27.85 22.74
C ALA A 38 -9.21 -28.96 21.71
N LEU A 39 -8.24 -29.84 22.00
CA LEU A 39 -7.88 -30.98 21.16
C LEU A 39 -8.94 -32.09 21.16
N LEU A 40 -9.64 -32.31 22.28
CA LEU A 40 -10.72 -33.29 22.37
C LEU A 40 -11.99 -32.87 21.60
N VAL A 41 -12.24 -31.57 21.47
CA VAL A 41 -13.39 -31.03 20.70
C VAL A 41 -13.17 -31.13 19.19
N LEU A 42 -11.92 -31.05 18.71
CA LEU A 42 -11.59 -31.14 17.28
C LEU A 42 -11.71 -32.56 16.72
N ASN A 43 -11.79 -33.58 17.59
CA ASN A 43 -11.88 -34.99 17.23
C ASN A 43 -13.30 -35.59 17.26
N GLN A 44 -14.34 -34.75 17.42
CA GLN A 44 -15.74 -35.20 17.44
C GLN A 44 -16.36 -35.20 16.02
N PRO A 45 -17.32 -36.10 15.71
CA PRO A 45 -17.99 -36.18 14.41
C PRO A 45 -18.68 -34.86 13.99
N ALA A 46 -18.77 -34.64 12.68
CA ALA A 46 -19.11 -33.34 12.06
C ALA A 46 -20.45 -32.71 12.50
N GLU A 47 -21.40 -33.50 12.98
CA GLU A 47 -22.75 -33.02 13.35
C GLU A 47 -22.82 -32.27 14.70
N VAL A 48 -21.83 -32.43 15.59
CA VAL A 48 -21.85 -31.80 16.95
C VAL A 48 -21.03 -30.51 17.01
N ARG A 49 -20.19 -30.25 16.00
CA ARG A 49 -19.22 -29.14 15.96
C ARG A 49 -19.83 -27.72 16.00
N PRO A 50 -21.02 -27.44 15.42
CA PRO A 50 -21.61 -26.09 15.49
C PRO A 50 -22.05 -25.68 16.90
N LYS A 51 -22.49 -26.64 17.74
CA LYS A 51 -22.93 -26.38 19.11
C LYS A 51 -21.75 -26.15 20.06
N ALA A 52 -20.63 -26.84 19.86
CA ALA A 52 -19.42 -26.64 20.65
C ALA A 52 -18.73 -25.29 20.36
N LEU A 53 -18.73 -24.83 19.10
CA LEU A 53 -18.24 -23.50 18.75
C LEU A 53 -19.11 -22.37 19.33
N HIS A 54 -20.43 -22.57 19.38
CA HIS A 54 -21.35 -21.64 20.03
C HIS A 54 -21.06 -21.50 21.54
N THR A 55 -20.73 -22.59 22.22
CA THR A 55 -20.35 -22.56 23.64
C THR A 55 -19.00 -21.87 23.87
N ILE A 56 -18.02 -22.04 22.97
CA ILE A 56 -16.73 -21.34 23.06
C ILE A 56 -16.89 -19.83 22.75
N CYS A 57 -17.71 -19.47 21.76
CA CYS A 57 -18.08 -18.07 21.51
C CYS A 57 -18.88 -17.47 22.68
N ALA A 58 -19.78 -18.23 23.31
CA ALA A 58 -20.52 -17.77 24.49
C ALA A 58 -19.60 -17.60 25.73
N ILE A 59 -18.60 -18.45 25.90
CA ILE A 59 -17.58 -18.32 26.97
C ILE A 59 -16.66 -17.13 26.71
N LEU A 60 -16.27 -16.88 25.45
CA LEU A 60 -15.47 -15.70 25.07
C LEU A 60 -16.27 -14.39 25.14
N VAL A 61 -17.59 -14.44 24.94
CA VAL A 61 -18.50 -13.30 25.10
C VAL A 61 -18.92 -13.07 26.56
N SER A 62 -18.78 -14.07 27.44
CA SER A 62 -19.14 -13.97 28.86
C SER A 62 -18.05 -13.34 29.76
N TYR A 63 -16.87 -13.02 29.23
CA TYR A 63 -15.90 -12.16 29.92
C TYR A 63 -16.27 -10.68 29.74
N LYS A 64 -17.35 -10.23 30.40
CA LYS A 64 -17.69 -8.82 30.59
C LYS A 64 -17.25 -8.36 31.99
N THR A 65 -16.31 -7.43 32.05
CA THR A 65 -16.29 -6.39 33.11
C THR A 65 -17.28 -5.27 32.74
N PRO A 66 -17.99 -4.66 33.70
CA PRO A 66 -19.23 -3.92 33.41
C PRO A 66 -18.98 -2.41 33.36
N ILE A 67 -19.15 -1.76 32.21
CA ILE A 67 -19.46 -0.32 32.18
C ILE A 67 -20.40 -0.05 30.98
N PHE A 68 -21.48 0.70 31.27
CA PHE A 68 -22.47 1.31 30.37
C PHE A 68 -23.74 0.51 30.05
N GLU A 69 -24.65 0.45 31.02
CA GLU A 69 -26.03 0.87 30.78
C GLU A 69 -26.12 2.37 31.07
N LEU A 70 -26.56 3.17 30.10
CA LEU A 70 -27.14 4.50 30.33
C LEU A 70 -27.89 4.98 29.09
N SER A 71 -29.23 4.88 29.18
CA SER A 71 -30.29 5.70 28.58
C SER A 71 -30.01 6.45 27.27
N GLU A 72 -30.76 6.02 26.25
CA GLU A 72 -30.86 6.44 24.85
C GLU A 72 -31.18 7.94 24.62
N LYS A 73 -31.49 8.72 25.66
CA LYS A 73 -31.80 10.17 25.54
C LYS A 73 -30.62 11.11 25.83
N ALA A 74 -29.48 10.61 26.33
CA ALA A 74 -28.27 11.41 26.55
C ALA A 74 -27.29 11.40 25.36
N TYR A 75 -27.40 10.43 24.44
CA TYR A 75 -26.44 10.25 23.34
C TYR A 75 -26.65 11.24 22.18
N GLN A 76 -27.89 11.64 21.90
CA GLN A 76 -28.19 12.54 20.77
C GLN A 76 -27.72 13.99 20.98
N ARG A 77 -27.56 14.47 22.22
CA ARG A 77 -27.00 15.83 22.49
C ARG A 77 -25.47 15.89 22.51
N THR A 78 -24.79 14.74 22.47
CA THR A 78 -23.31 14.67 22.58
C THR A 78 -22.60 14.46 21.24
N ALA A 79 -23.33 14.03 20.20
CA ALA A 79 -22.74 13.80 18.87
C ALA A 79 -22.39 15.12 18.14
N PHE A 80 -23.17 16.18 18.34
CA PHE A 80 -22.93 17.49 17.71
C PHE A 80 -21.85 18.34 18.41
N SER A 81 -21.57 18.10 19.70
CA SER A 81 -20.51 18.84 20.44
C SER A 81 -19.11 18.23 20.27
N ARG A 82 -19.01 17.03 19.68
CA ARG A 82 -17.73 16.32 19.44
C ARG A 82 -17.01 16.74 18.15
N PHE A 83 -17.65 17.51 17.27
CA PHE A 83 -16.96 18.11 16.12
C PHE A 83 -15.89 19.13 16.56
N GLY A 84 -16.09 19.78 17.71
CA GLY A 84 -15.09 20.63 18.37
C GLY A 84 -13.95 19.87 19.05
N PHE A 85 -14.08 18.55 19.26
CA PHE A 85 -13.07 17.75 19.97
C PHE A 85 -11.85 17.44 19.09
N PHE A 86 -12.01 17.32 17.77
CA PHE A 86 -10.88 17.13 16.85
C PHE A 86 -10.00 18.39 16.77
N PHE A 87 -10.62 19.57 16.65
CA PHE A 87 -9.92 20.85 16.71
C PHE A 87 -9.36 21.15 18.12
N GLY A 88 -10.12 20.81 19.17
CA GLY A 88 -9.69 20.92 20.56
C GLY A 88 -8.52 19.98 20.93
N PHE A 89 -8.47 18.78 20.36
CA PHE A 89 -7.36 17.84 20.50
C PHE A 89 -6.11 18.34 19.75
N LEU A 90 -6.26 18.88 18.53
CA LEU A 90 -5.18 19.52 17.76
C LEU A 90 -4.64 20.80 18.43
N LEU A 91 -5.47 21.56 19.13
CA LEU A 91 -5.05 22.73 19.90
C LEU A 91 -4.39 22.34 21.24
N ARG A 92 -4.89 21.28 21.91
CA ARG A 92 -4.27 20.72 23.13
C ARG A 92 -2.91 20.08 22.83
N THR A 93 -2.72 19.42 21.70
CA THR A 93 -1.41 18.88 21.28
C THR A 93 -0.43 20.00 20.95
N ARG A 94 -0.86 21.16 20.44
CA ARG A 94 0.01 22.33 20.25
C ARG A 94 0.56 22.88 21.57
N LYS A 95 -0.24 22.96 22.64
CA LYS A 95 0.22 23.35 23.99
C LYS A 95 1.06 22.26 24.67
N LYS A 96 0.69 20.98 24.52
CA LYS A 96 1.43 19.84 25.10
C LYS A 96 2.79 19.64 24.41
N ASN A 97 2.88 19.83 23.10
CA ASN A 97 4.14 19.77 22.33
C ASN A 97 5.10 20.93 22.64
N ARG A 98 4.59 22.11 23.03
CA ARG A 98 5.44 23.22 23.49
C ARG A 98 6.09 22.90 24.85
N LYS A 99 5.41 22.13 25.70
CA LYS A 99 5.93 21.65 27.00
C LYS A 99 6.82 20.41 26.88
N LEU A 100 6.52 19.50 25.93
CA LEU A 100 7.41 18.37 25.59
C LEU A 100 8.71 18.83 24.90
N ARG A 101 8.69 19.93 24.12
CA ARG A 101 9.88 20.55 23.53
C ARG A 101 10.87 21.11 24.57
N SER A 102 10.43 21.43 25.79
CA SER A 102 11.33 21.86 26.86
C SER A 102 11.79 20.72 27.78
N MET A 103 11.23 19.51 27.63
CA MET A 103 11.54 18.36 28.49
C MET A 103 12.24 17.21 27.76
N ALA A 104 12.20 17.17 26.43
CA ALA A 104 12.90 16.17 25.62
C ALA A 104 14.33 16.62 25.29
N GLY A 105 15.25 16.51 26.26
CA GLY A 105 16.67 16.40 25.96
C GLY A 105 16.97 15.01 25.39
N GLY A 106 17.44 14.93 24.14
CA GLY A 106 18.15 13.76 23.60
C GLY A 106 17.45 12.88 22.53
N SER A 107 17.90 13.05 21.28
CA SER A 107 18.22 12.01 20.26
C SER A 107 17.19 11.32 19.33
N LEU A 108 15.89 11.62 19.34
CA LEU A 108 14.95 11.01 18.34
C LEU A 108 14.18 11.97 17.44
N HIS A 109 14.26 13.28 17.71
CA HIS A 109 13.61 14.34 16.92
C HIS A 109 14.60 15.26 16.20
N ASP A 110 15.87 14.90 16.17
CA ASP A 110 16.85 15.64 15.37
C ASP A 110 16.42 15.58 13.90
N PRO A 111 16.43 16.71 13.16
CA PRO A 111 16.24 16.65 11.71
C PRO A 111 17.22 15.62 11.14
N LEU A 112 16.75 14.73 10.25
CA LEU A 112 17.60 13.77 9.52
C LEU A 112 18.83 14.45 8.89
N LEU A 113 18.73 15.76 8.66
CA LEU A 113 19.78 16.65 8.22
C LEU A 113 20.31 17.48 9.41
N LYS A 114 21.18 16.91 10.24
CA LYS A 114 22.16 17.74 10.97
C LYS A 114 23.03 18.45 9.93
N PRO A 115 23.56 19.66 10.14
CA PRO A 115 24.62 20.20 9.30
C PRO A 115 25.90 19.39 9.58
N SER A 116 25.96 18.17 9.06
CA SER A 116 27.14 17.32 9.14
C SER A 116 27.74 17.13 7.75
N GLU A 117 29.04 16.96 7.72
CA GLU A 117 29.74 16.41 6.57
C GLU A 117 29.13 15.06 6.18
N ASP A 118 29.27 14.69 4.90
CA ASP A 118 28.88 13.36 4.40
C ASP A 118 29.60 12.27 5.21
N ILE A 119 29.00 11.08 5.33
CA ILE A 119 29.54 10.02 6.22
C ILE A 119 31.02 9.75 5.95
N ASP A 120 31.79 9.58 7.01
CA ASP A 120 33.20 9.21 6.88
C ASP A 120 33.37 7.85 6.23
N GLU A 121 34.55 7.63 5.66
CA GLU A 121 34.91 6.33 5.14
C GLU A 121 34.92 5.28 6.27
N ILE A 122 34.13 4.22 6.09
CA ILE A 122 34.01 3.15 7.08
C ILE A 122 35.23 2.24 6.94
N LYS A 123 36.09 2.23 7.96
CA LYS A 123 37.38 1.51 7.93
C LYS A 123 37.37 0.18 8.70
N THR A 124 36.39 -0.03 9.57
CA THR A 124 36.33 -1.22 10.45
C THR A 124 34.95 -1.85 10.49
N CYS A 125 34.88 -3.16 10.75
CA CYS A 125 33.60 -3.88 10.92
C CYS A 125 32.78 -3.34 12.09
N GLY A 126 33.42 -2.92 13.19
CA GLY A 126 32.72 -2.32 14.33
C GLY A 126 32.04 -1.00 13.99
N GLN A 127 32.71 -0.15 13.21
CA GLN A 127 32.10 1.07 12.67
C GLN A 127 30.97 0.76 11.71
N PHE A 128 31.15 -0.22 10.81
CA PHE A 128 30.10 -0.66 9.89
C PHE A 128 28.83 -1.07 10.63
N LEU A 129 28.94 -1.95 11.63
CA LEU A 129 27.79 -2.45 12.40
C LEU A 129 27.07 -1.32 13.15
N LYS A 130 27.83 -0.39 13.73
CA LYS A 130 27.28 0.78 14.43
C LYS A 130 26.50 1.69 13.48
N GLU A 131 27.10 2.06 12.35
CA GLU A 131 26.46 2.93 11.36
C GLU A 131 25.28 2.24 10.68
N ALA A 132 25.41 0.94 10.37
CA ALA A 132 24.33 0.14 9.79
C ALA A 132 23.15 0.03 10.74
N GLY A 133 23.39 -0.16 12.05
CA GLY A 133 22.35 -0.15 13.07
C GLY A 133 21.63 1.19 13.16
N ALA A 134 22.38 2.29 13.10
CA ALA A 134 21.81 3.65 13.11
C ALA A 134 20.99 3.94 11.85
N GLU A 135 21.48 3.57 10.67
CA GLU A 135 20.77 3.79 9.41
C GLU A 135 19.54 2.87 9.29
N ASN A 136 19.64 1.60 9.72
CA ASN A 136 18.50 0.70 9.76
C ASN A 136 17.39 1.22 10.69
N LYS A 137 17.74 1.85 11.83
CA LYS A 137 16.76 2.51 12.71
C LYS A 137 16.05 3.67 12.01
N ARG A 138 16.76 4.48 11.21
CA ARG A 138 16.17 5.57 10.41
C ARG A 138 15.27 5.02 9.29
N LEU A 139 15.69 3.96 8.62
CA LEU A 139 14.90 3.29 7.60
C LEU A 139 13.60 2.74 8.20
N TRP A 140 13.65 2.05 9.33
CA TRP A 140 12.45 1.53 10.00
C TRP A 140 11.53 2.62 10.56
N TYR A 141 12.08 3.75 11.00
CA TYR A 141 11.28 4.92 11.38
C TYR A 141 10.41 5.45 10.22
N LEU A 142 10.89 5.29 8.98
CA LEU A 142 10.13 5.62 7.78
C LEU A 142 9.25 4.45 7.30
N ALA A 143 9.83 3.25 7.19
CA ALA A 143 9.19 2.07 6.62
C ALA A 143 8.02 1.60 7.47
N GLY A 144 8.18 1.45 8.79
CA GLY A 144 7.13 0.91 9.67
C GLY A 144 5.80 1.66 9.53
N PRO A 145 5.76 2.99 9.71
CA PRO A 145 4.53 3.76 9.50
C PRO A 145 4.04 3.76 8.05
N ALA A 146 4.94 3.70 7.05
CA ALA A 146 4.55 3.58 5.64
C ALA A 146 3.85 2.24 5.35
N ILE A 147 4.34 1.13 5.94
CA ILE A 147 3.71 -0.19 5.88
C ILE A 147 2.30 -0.13 6.49
N ILE A 148 2.17 0.44 7.70
CA ILE A 148 0.87 0.59 8.36
C ILE A 148 -0.08 1.43 7.50
N THR A 149 0.41 2.51 6.90
CA THR A 149 -0.37 3.35 5.98
C THR A 149 -0.86 2.55 4.78
N ALA A 150 0.02 1.78 4.13
CA ALA A 150 -0.30 0.95 2.97
C ALA A 150 -1.34 -0.13 3.32
N ILE A 151 -1.12 -0.87 4.41
CA ILE A 151 -2.05 -1.90 4.89
C ILE A 151 -3.42 -1.29 5.21
N ALA A 152 -3.47 -0.17 5.94
CA ALA A 152 -4.72 0.48 6.31
C ALA A 152 -5.51 0.96 5.08
N GLN A 153 -4.83 1.53 4.09
CA GLN A 153 -5.47 2.00 2.85
C GLN A 153 -5.90 0.84 1.95
N TYR A 154 -5.10 -0.22 1.84
CA TYR A 154 -5.47 -1.43 1.13
C TYR A 154 -6.70 -2.10 1.75
N SER A 155 -6.78 -2.10 3.08
CA SER A 155 -7.90 -2.69 3.83
C SER A 155 -9.24 -2.01 3.55
N LEU A 156 -9.26 -0.74 3.12
CA LEU A 156 -10.49 -0.05 2.72
C LEU A 156 -11.18 -0.78 1.55
N GLY A 157 -10.42 -1.13 0.52
CA GLY A 157 -10.92 -1.90 -0.62
C GLY A 157 -11.34 -3.32 -0.23
N ALA A 158 -10.51 -4.00 0.57
CA ALA A 158 -10.78 -5.35 1.02
C ALA A 158 -12.08 -5.46 1.83
N ILE A 159 -12.32 -4.54 2.77
CA ILE A 159 -13.56 -4.52 3.56
C ILE A 159 -14.77 -4.23 2.68
N THR A 160 -14.65 -3.29 1.73
CA THR A 160 -15.72 -3.02 0.76
C THR A 160 -16.10 -4.28 -0.02
N GLN A 161 -15.11 -5.06 -0.49
CA GLN A 161 -15.36 -6.34 -1.16
C GLN A 161 -16.02 -7.37 -0.25
N VAL A 162 -15.57 -7.49 1.02
CA VAL A 162 -16.20 -8.41 1.99
C VAL A 162 -17.69 -8.08 2.16
N PHE A 163 -18.06 -6.80 2.31
CA PHE A 163 -19.47 -6.43 2.41
C PHE A 163 -20.25 -6.61 1.10
N ALA A 164 -19.61 -6.44 -0.06
CA ALA A 164 -20.22 -6.77 -1.35
C ALA A 164 -20.62 -8.25 -1.43
N GLY A 165 -19.76 -9.15 -0.93
CA GLY A 165 -20.07 -10.59 -0.83
C GLY A 165 -21.24 -10.94 0.08
N HIS A 166 -21.59 -10.08 1.04
CA HIS A 166 -22.77 -10.27 1.89
C HIS A 166 -24.05 -9.73 1.26
N LEU A 167 -23.96 -8.97 0.16
CA LEU A 167 -25.13 -8.57 -0.63
C LEU A 167 -25.54 -9.73 -1.53
N THR A 168 -24.75 -10.02 -2.56
CA THR A 168 -24.87 -11.23 -3.39
C THR A 168 -23.52 -11.53 -4.06
N THR A 169 -23.41 -12.71 -4.69
CA THR A 169 -22.26 -13.07 -5.51
C THR A 169 -22.06 -12.12 -6.70
N LEU A 170 -23.15 -11.63 -7.30
CA LEU A 170 -23.09 -10.73 -8.46
C LEU A 170 -22.48 -9.37 -8.11
N GLU A 171 -22.86 -8.76 -6.99
CA GLU A 171 -22.24 -7.50 -6.56
C GLU A 171 -20.80 -7.69 -6.07
N LEU A 172 -20.45 -8.84 -5.48
CA LEU A 172 -19.04 -9.16 -5.20
C LEU A 172 -18.20 -9.18 -6.49
N ASP A 173 -18.66 -9.92 -7.50
CA ASP A 173 -17.97 -10.03 -8.78
C ASP A 173 -17.88 -8.67 -9.49
N ALA A 174 -18.94 -7.86 -9.40
CA ALA A 174 -18.96 -6.52 -9.98
C ALA A 174 -18.00 -5.56 -9.29
N VAL A 175 -18.01 -5.51 -7.95
CA VAL A 175 -17.10 -4.65 -7.16
C VAL A 175 -15.66 -5.09 -7.31
N SER A 176 -15.39 -6.41 -7.38
CA SER A 176 -14.06 -6.94 -7.63
C SER A 176 -13.56 -6.57 -9.03
N THR A 177 -14.39 -6.78 -10.05
CA THR A 177 -14.07 -6.46 -11.45
C THR A 177 -13.80 -4.98 -11.64
N GLU A 178 -14.64 -4.11 -11.08
CA GLU A 178 -14.42 -2.66 -11.14
C GLU A 178 -13.12 -2.26 -10.44
N ASN A 179 -12.88 -2.73 -9.21
CA ASN A 179 -11.70 -2.36 -8.44
C ASN A 179 -10.40 -2.86 -9.08
N MET A 180 -10.39 -4.07 -9.65
CA MET A 180 -9.17 -4.64 -10.24
C MET A 180 -8.90 -4.09 -11.64
N VAL A 181 -9.93 -3.90 -12.47
CA VAL A 181 -9.75 -3.53 -13.88
C VAL A 181 -9.83 -2.02 -14.06
N ILE A 182 -10.91 -1.39 -13.62
CA ILE A 182 -11.18 0.03 -13.87
C ILE A 182 -10.38 0.89 -12.88
N ALA A 183 -10.67 0.75 -11.58
CA ALA A 183 -9.99 1.54 -10.56
C ALA A 183 -8.53 1.13 -10.38
N GLY A 184 -8.20 -0.16 -10.57
CA GLY A 184 -6.83 -0.67 -10.47
C GLY A 184 -5.90 -0.07 -11.53
N LEU A 185 -6.40 0.07 -12.76
CA LEU A 185 -5.67 0.75 -13.84
C LEU A 185 -5.37 2.21 -13.48
N ALA A 186 -6.39 2.93 -13.03
CA ALA A 186 -6.25 4.32 -12.63
C ALA A 186 -5.34 4.48 -11.41
N PHE A 187 -5.47 3.62 -10.40
CA PHE A 187 -4.62 3.61 -9.21
C PHE A 187 -3.15 3.48 -9.57
N GLY A 188 -2.78 2.52 -10.44
CA GLY A 188 -1.39 2.33 -10.88
C GLY A 188 -0.80 3.58 -11.54
N ILE A 189 -1.55 4.19 -12.46
CA ILE A 189 -1.14 5.44 -13.14
C ILE A 189 -0.98 6.57 -12.12
N MET A 190 -1.96 6.76 -11.25
CA MET A 190 -1.99 7.87 -10.29
C MET A 190 -0.91 7.72 -9.22
N LEU A 191 -0.69 6.51 -8.71
CA LEU A 191 0.39 6.19 -7.76
C LEU A 191 1.75 6.46 -8.40
N GLY A 192 1.97 5.95 -9.61
CA GLY A 192 3.22 6.14 -10.33
C GLY A 192 3.49 7.61 -10.66
N MET A 193 2.51 8.35 -11.19
CA MET A 193 2.64 9.79 -11.43
C MET A 193 2.93 10.58 -10.13
N GLY A 194 2.26 10.24 -9.03
CA GLY A 194 2.48 10.85 -7.73
C GLY A 194 3.86 10.55 -7.14
N SER A 195 4.45 9.40 -7.43
CA SER A 195 5.76 8.98 -6.91
C SER A 195 6.91 9.89 -7.37
N ALA A 196 6.77 10.61 -8.48
CA ALA A 196 7.76 11.60 -8.92
C ALA A 196 8.06 12.64 -7.82
N LEU A 197 7.11 12.92 -6.92
CA LEU A 197 7.31 13.89 -5.84
C LEU A 197 8.25 13.38 -4.76
N GLU A 198 8.46 12.08 -4.64
CA GLU A 198 9.49 11.56 -3.74
C GLU A 198 10.87 12.10 -4.14
N THR A 199 11.19 12.06 -5.44
CA THR A 199 12.42 12.66 -5.96
C THR A 199 12.50 14.14 -5.62
N LEU A 200 11.42 14.91 -5.88
CA LEU A 200 11.48 16.37 -5.90
C LEU A 200 11.31 17.00 -4.55
N CYS A 201 10.29 16.57 -3.81
CA CYS A 201 10.10 17.01 -2.43
C CYS A 201 11.25 16.51 -1.57
N GLY A 202 11.74 15.29 -1.78
CA GLY A 202 12.88 14.76 -1.05
C GLY A 202 14.19 15.52 -1.33
N GLN A 203 14.54 15.71 -2.60
CA GLN A 203 15.75 16.46 -2.96
C GLN A 203 15.66 17.93 -2.51
N ALA A 204 14.51 18.59 -2.66
CA ALA A 204 14.32 19.95 -2.15
C ALA A 204 14.36 20.02 -0.61
N TYR A 205 13.84 19.01 0.09
CA TYR A 205 13.94 18.91 1.55
C TYR A 205 15.40 18.75 1.99
N GLY A 206 16.15 17.88 1.31
CA GLY A 206 17.61 17.73 1.43
C GLY A 206 18.37 19.05 1.31
N ALA A 207 18.04 19.82 0.28
CA ALA A 207 18.64 21.14 0.03
C ALA A 207 18.06 22.28 0.89
N LYS A 208 17.20 21.97 1.86
CA LYS A 208 16.52 22.94 2.74
C LYS A 208 15.64 23.96 2.01
N GLN A 209 15.22 23.68 0.77
CA GLN A 209 14.29 24.48 -0.02
C GLN A 209 12.84 24.13 0.34
N LEU A 210 12.48 24.30 1.62
CA LEU A 210 11.22 23.79 2.18
C LEU A 210 9.98 24.32 1.44
N HIS A 211 9.96 25.62 1.10
CA HIS A 211 8.85 26.25 0.39
C HIS A 211 8.50 25.53 -0.92
N MET A 212 9.49 24.98 -1.61
CA MET A 212 9.28 24.31 -2.89
C MET A 212 8.48 23.01 -2.77
N LEU A 213 8.46 22.36 -1.61
CA LEU A 213 7.65 21.15 -1.40
C LEU A 213 6.16 21.46 -1.64
N GLY A 214 5.67 22.59 -1.12
CA GLY A 214 4.27 23.02 -1.28
C GLY A 214 3.95 23.35 -2.73
N VAL A 215 4.89 23.99 -3.45
CA VAL A 215 4.75 24.29 -4.88
C VAL A 215 4.73 23.02 -5.73
N TYR A 216 5.61 22.05 -5.46
CA TYR A 216 5.63 20.76 -6.16
C TYR A 216 4.36 19.94 -5.89
N MET A 217 3.86 19.94 -4.65
CA MET A 217 2.59 19.30 -4.31
C MET A 217 1.44 19.88 -5.14
N GLN A 218 1.32 21.21 -5.21
CA GLN A 218 0.28 21.88 -6.00
C GLN A 218 0.43 21.63 -7.50
N ARG A 219 1.65 21.69 -8.03
CA ARG A 219 1.94 21.36 -9.44
C ARG A 219 1.51 19.94 -9.78
N SER A 220 1.77 19.00 -8.86
CA SER A 220 1.32 17.62 -8.99
C SER A 220 -0.19 17.50 -8.97
N TRP A 221 -0.89 18.22 -8.09
CA TRP A 221 -2.35 18.24 -8.08
C TRP A 221 -2.91 18.70 -9.42
N VAL A 222 -2.35 19.76 -10.03
CA VAL A 222 -2.77 20.21 -11.36
C VAL A 222 -2.62 19.08 -12.39
N ILE A 223 -1.45 18.46 -12.45
CA ILE A 223 -1.15 17.40 -13.42
C ILE A 223 -2.03 16.16 -13.18
N LEU A 224 -2.14 15.69 -11.95
CA LEU A 224 -2.93 14.50 -11.61
C LEU A 224 -4.42 14.72 -11.80
N ASN A 225 -4.96 15.91 -11.54
CA ASN A 225 -6.36 16.21 -11.84
C ASN A 225 -6.62 16.26 -13.36
N ILE A 226 -5.69 16.78 -14.16
CA ILE A 226 -5.76 16.68 -15.62
C ILE A 226 -5.73 15.20 -16.05
N THR A 227 -4.86 14.39 -15.45
CA THR A 227 -4.84 12.94 -15.69
C THR A 227 -6.15 12.27 -15.31
N CYS A 228 -6.79 12.64 -14.19
CA CYS A 228 -8.13 12.14 -13.85
C CYS A 228 -9.12 12.39 -14.98
N ILE A 229 -9.13 13.60 -15.55
CA ILE A 229 -10.01 13.96 -16.67
C ILE A 229 -9.73 13.07 -17.89
N VAL A 230 -8.46 12.79 -18.19
CA VAL A 230 -8.07 11.88 -19.28
C VAL A 230 -8.49 10.43 -19.00
N LEU A 231 -8.51 10.00 -17.74
CA LEU A 231 -8.91 8.64 -17.34
C LEU A 231 -10.43 8.47 -17.16
N LEU A 232 -11.20 9.55 -17.03
CA LEU A 232 -12.66 9.51 -16.86
C LEU A 232 -13.39 8.64 -17.91
N PRO A 233 -13.05 8.66 -19.21
CA PRO A 233 -13.71 7.79 -20.19
C PRO A 233 -13.68 6.31 -19.80
N ILE A 234 -12.63 5.82 -19.14
CA ILE A 234 -12.53 4.42 -18.70
C ILE A 234 -13.62 4.11 -17.67
N TYR A 235 -13.93 5.08 -16.79
CA TYR A 235 -14.99 4.93 -15.80
C TYR A 235 -16.39 5.07 -16.43
N LEU A 236 -16.57 6.07 -17.30
CA LEU A 236 -17.85 6.37 -17.95
C LEU A 236 -18.30 5.25 -18.91
N PHE A 237 -17.34 4.62 -19.59
CA PHE A 237 -17.57 3.55 -20.56
C PHE A 237 -17.17 2.17 -20.01
N ALA A 238 -17.13 2.00 -18.69
CA ALA A 238 -16.74 0.74 -18.06
C ALA A 238 -17.60 -0.46 -18.54
N THR A 239 -18.93 -0.31 -18.65
CA THR A 239 -19.81 -1.39 -19.14
C THR A 239 -19.41 -1.89 -20.55
N PRO A 240 -19.36 -1.06 -21.60
CA PRO A 240 -18.96 -1.52 -22.93
C PRO A 240 -17.51 -1.99 -22.99
N ILE A 241 -16.59 -1.38 -22.23
CA ILE A 241 -15.19 -1.83 -22.14
C ILE A 241 -15.12 -3.25 -21.59
N LEU A 242 -15.80 -3.54 -20.47
CA LEU A 242 -15.79 -4.87 -19.86
C LEU A 242 -16.44 -5.92 -20.77
N ARG A 243 -17.52 -5.57 -21.47
CA ARG A 243 -18.14 -6.44 -22.48
C ARG A 243 -17.19 -6.72 -23.65
N LEU A 244 -16.43 -5.72 -24.10
CA LEU A 244 -15.42 -5.89 -25.15
C LEU A 244 -14.34 -6.91 -24.74
N PHE A 245 -13.97 -6.93 -23.46
CA PHE A 245 -13.05 -7.92 -22.89
C PHE A 245 -13.71 -9.28 -22.57
N GLY A 246 -14.98 -9.48 -22.95
CA GLY A 246 -15.67 -10.76 -22.80
C GLY A 246 -16.24 -11.03 -21.41
N GLN A 247 -16.39 -10.00 -20.56
CA GLN A 247 -17.05 -10.16 -19.27
C GLN A 247 -18.55 -10.47 -19.44
N ASP A 248 -19.10 -11.24 -18.49
CA ASP A 248 -20.53 -11.52 -18.43
C ASP A 248 -21.36 -10.22 -18.45
N ALA A 249 -22.50 -10.27 -19.14
CA ALA A 249 -23.28 -9.08 -19.42
C ALA A 249 -23.87 -8.44 -18.15
N ALA A 250 -24.18 -9.23 -17.11
CA ALA A 250 -24.68 -8.75 -15.82
C ALA A 250 -23.54 -8.19 -14.97
N ILE A 251 -22.40 -8.90 -14.88
CA ILE A 251 -21.20 -8.41 -14.18
C ILE A 251 -20.72 -7.09 -14.79
N ALA A 252 -20.60 -7.01 -16.12
CA ALA A 252 -20.14 -5.82 -16.81
C ALA A 252 -21.08 -4.61 -16.59
N LYS A 253 -22.40 -4.83 -16.62
CA LYS A 253 -23.40 -3.76 -16.37
C LYS A 253 -23.32 -3.24 -14.94
N LEU A 254 -23.22 -4.14 -13.97
CA LEU A 254 -23.18 -3.78 -12.56
C LEU A 254 -21.84 -3.12 -12.18
N SER A 255 -20.72 -3.65 -12.69
CA SER A 255 -19.38 -3.06 -12.56
C SER A 255 -19.34 -1.66 -13.15
N GLY A 256 -19.95 -1.47 -14.32
CA GLY A 256 -20.00 -0.15 -14.95
C GLY A 256 -20.85 0.84 -14.18
N THR A 257 -21.93 0.39 -13.52
CA THR A 257 -22.72 1.25 -12.62
C THR A 257 -21.92 1.62 -11.38
N PHE A 258 -21.24 0.65 -10.76
CA PHE A 258 -20.39 0.89 -9.60
C PHE A 258 -19.23 1.83 -9.94
N SER A 259 -18.61 1.68 -11.12
CA SER A 259 -17.56 2.56 -11.65
C SER A 259 -18.00 4.03 -11.67
N LEU A 260 -19.23 4.33 -12.08
CA LEU A 260 -19.75 5.70 -12.05
C LEU A 260 -19.79 6.27 -10.62
N TYR A 261 -20.13 5.44 -9.62
CA TYR A 261 -20.10 5.85 -8.22
C TYR A 261 -18.69 6.03 -7.67
N MET A 262 -17.68 5.40 -8.29
CA MET A 262 -16.27 5.45 -7.85
C MET A 262 -15.48 6.62 -8.46
N ILE A 263 -16.08 7.45 -9.33
CA ILE A 263 -15.44 8.64 -9.88
C ILE A 263 -14.84 9.57 -8.79
N PRO A 264 -15.50 9.86 -7.65
CA PRO A 264 -14.90 10.72 -6.63
C PRO A 264 -13.60 10.15 -6.01
N GLN A 265 -13.42 8.83 -5.99
CA GLN A 265 -12.20 8.17 -5.52
C GLN A 265 -11.03 8.47 -6.45
N LEU A 266 -11.26 8.48 -7.77
CA LEU A 266 -10.24 8.82 -8.76
C LEU A 266 -9.62 10.20 -8.47
N PHE A 267 -10.47 11.19 -8.15
CA PHE A 267 -10.00 12.53 -7.76
C PHE A 267 -9.37 12.56 -6.37
N ALA A 268 -9.86 11.74 -5.43
CA ALA A 268 -9.20 11.60 -4.13
C ALA A 268 -7.74 11.12 -4.28
N TYR A 269 -7.45 10.20 -5.21
CA TYR A 269 -6.09 9.77 -5.53
C TYR A 269 -5.21 10.92 -6.03
N ALA A 270 -5.75 11.83 -6.84
CA ALA A 270 -5.03 13.00 -7.35
C ALA A 270 -4.50 13.89 -6.23
N PHE A 271 -5.23 13.99 -5.12
CA PHE A 271 -4.81 14.75 -3.96
C PHE A 271 -3.96 13.93 -2.99
N ASN A 272 -4.37 12.69 -2.72
CA ASN A 272 -3.77 11.80 -1.73
C ASN A 272 -2.30 11.54 -2.03
N PHE A 273 -1.95 11.09 -3.24
CA PHE A 273 -0.56 10.69 -3.52
C PHE A 273 0.43 11.85 -3.36
N PRO A 274 0.17 13.06 -3.90
CA PRO A 274 1.07 14.19 -3.68
C PRO A 274 1.19 14.63 -2.22
N ILE A 275 0.08 14.62 -1.47
CA ILE A 275 0.09 14.95 -0.03
C ILE A 275 0.95 13.96 0.74
N GLN A 276 0.81 12.67 0.45
CA GLN A 276 1.63 11.63 1.06
C GLN A 276 3.11 11.86 0.77
N LYS A 277 3.49 12.15 -0.48
CA LYS A 277 4.90 12.36 -0.84
C LYS A 277 5.46 13.63 -0.19
N PHE A 278 4.65 14.69 -0.07
CA PHE A 278 4.98 15.89 0.69
C PHE A 278 5.28 15.59 2.17
N LEU A 279 4.44 14.77 2.82
CA LEU A 279 4.63 14.39 4.22
C LEU A 279 5.79 13.40 4.41
N GLN A 280 5.94 12.44 3.50
CA GLN A 280 6.99 11.42 3.50
C GLN A 280 8.38 12.04 3.37
N ALA A 281 8.59 12.99 2.44
CA ALA A 281 9.85 13.71 2.27
C ALA A 281 10.34 14.36 3.59
N GLN A 282 9.39 14.87 4.39
CA GLN A 282 9.62 15.51 5.69
C GLN A 282 9.62 14.53 6.87
N SER A 283 9.57 13.22 6.61
CA SER A 283 9.49 12.15 7.63
C SER A 283 8.27 12.27 8.56
N LYS A 284 7.16 12.86 8.09
CA LYS A 284 5.88 12.96 8.82
C LYS A 284 4.99 11.72 8.61
N VAL A 285 5.62 10.55 8.46
CA VAL A 285 4.97 9.28 8.10
C VAL A 285 4.05 8.72 9.19
N LEU A 286 4.35 8.99 10.47
CA LEU A 286 3.52 8.53 11.58
C LEU A 286 2.14 9.16 11.58
N THR A 287 2.05 10.43 11.17
CA THR A 287 0.77 11.13 11.02
C THR A 287 -0.08 10.49 9.93
N MET A 288 0.53 10.10 8.81
CA MET A 288 -0.16 9.42 7.73
C MET A 288 -0.74 8.08 8.20
N ALA A 289 0.06 7.29 8.93
CA ALA A 289 -0.37 6.01 9.48
C ALA A 289 -1.60 6.18 10.38
N TRP A 290 -1.54 7.12 11.34
CA TRP A 290 -2.67 7.37 12.23
C TRP A 290 -3.93 7.82 11.50
N ILE A 291 -3.81 8.73 10.53
CA ILE A 291 -4.96 9.20 9.74
C ILE A 291 -5.57 8.03 8.95
N SER A 292 -4.74 7.17 8.35
CA SER A 292 -5.23 6.00 7.60
C SER A 292 -5.87 4.95 8.51
N CYS A 293 -5.33 4.69 9.71
CA CYS A 293 -5.96 3.80 10.68
C CYS A 293 -7.31 4.35 11.17
N VAL A 294 -7.40 5.66 11.44
CA VAL A 294 -8.66 6.31 11.82
C VAL A 294 -9.67 6.21 10.67
N ALA A 295 -9.25 6.51 9.43
CA ALA A 295 -10.11 6.36 8.25
C ALA A 295 -10.61 4.93 8.08
N LEU A 296 -9.78 3.91 8.34
CA LEU A 296 -10.18 2.50 8.30
C LEU A 296 -11.26 2.16 9.35
N VAL A 297 -11.12 2.65 10.58
CA VAL A 297 -12.15 2.45 11.62
C VAL A 297 -13.47 3.12 11.23
N PHE A 298 -13.42 4.35 10.72
CA PHE A 298 -14.60 5.03 10.20
C PHE A 298 -15.19 4.30 8.99
N HIS A 299 -14.35 3.74 8.11
CA HIS A 299 -14.80 2.98 6.95
C HIS A 299 -15.64 1.78 7.39
N ILE A 300 -15.14 0.94 8.32
CA ILE A 300 -15.88 -0.21 8.86
C ILE A 300 -17.26 0.23 9.39
N PHE A 301 -17.28 1.30 10.17
CA PHE A 301 -18.52 1.84 10.73
C PHE A 301 -19.48 2.34 9.64
N LEU A 302 -18.99 3.11 8.66
CA LEU A 302 -19.79 3.65 7.57
C LEU A 302 -20.32 2.56 6.64
N THR A 303 -19.51 1.55 6.33
CA THR A 303 -19.93 0.41 5.50
C THR A 303 -21.00 -0.40 6.22
N TRP A 304 -20.83 -0.70 7.51
CA TRP A 304 -21.90 -1.31 8.31
C TRP A 304 -23.18 -0.46 8.32
N LEU A 305 -23.07 0.84 8.54
CA LEU A 305 -24.22 1.75 8.60
C LEU A 305 -24.96 1.80 7.26
N PHE A 306 -24.27 2.04 6.15
CA PHE A 306 -24.90 2.22 4.85
C PHE A 306 -25.40 0.92 4.23
N VAL A 307 -24.68 -0.18 4.43
CA VAL A 307 -25.01 -1.48 3.82
C VAL A 307 -25.96 -2.29 4.69
N VAL A 308 -25.70 -2.38 6.01
CA VAL A 308 -26.50 -3.24 6.89
C VAL A 308 -27.72 -2.50 7.43
N GLN A 309 -27.54 -1.29 7.96
CA GLN A 309 -28.65 -0.55 8.57
C GLN A 309 -29.53 0.14 7.53
N PHE A 310 -28.93 0.91 6.62
CA PHE A 310 -29.69 1.67 5.62
C PHE A 310 -30.03 0.86 4.36
N LYS A 311 -29.37 -0.29 4.15
CA LYS A 311 -29.62 -1.20 3.01
C LYS A 311 -29.48 -0.51 1.65
N TRP A 312 -28.51 0.40 1.51
CA TRP A 312 -28.26 1.12 0.27
C TRP A 312 -27.54 0.28 -0.80
N GLY A 313 -27.17 -0.97 -0.52
CA GLY A 313 -26.51 -1.86 -1.46
C GLY A 313 -25.20 -1.28 -2.03
N LEU A 314 -25.01 -1.40 -3.34
CA LEU A 314 -23.85 -0.88 -4.09
C LEU A 314 -23.61 0.63 -3.91
N PRO A 315 -24.62 1.51 -4.03
CA PRO A 315 -24.47 2.93 -3.67
C PRO A 315 -23.91 3.14 -2.25
N GLY A 316 -24.35 2.33 -1.28
CA GLY A 316 -23.85 2.38 0.10
C GLY A 316 -22.37 2.00 0.20
N LEU A 317 -21.95 0.95 -0.50
CA LEU A 317 -20.55 0.55 -0.60
C LEU A 317 -19.69 1.68 -1.18
N ALA A 318 -20.08 2.21 -2.34
CA ALA A 318 -19.35 3.28 -3.01
C ALA A 318 -19.29 4.55 -2.15
N ALA A 319 -20.40 4.95 -1.53
CA ALA A 319 -20.43 6.11 -0.64
C ALA A 319 -19.47 5.94 0.55
N SER A 320 -19.49 4.78 1.21
CA SER A 320 -18.61 4.50 2.36
C SER A 320 -17.12 4.56 1.97
N LEU A 321 -16.77 4.02 0.80
CA LEU A 321 -15.39 3.98 0.32
C LEU A 321 -14.90 5.37 -0.13
N ASN A 322 -15.71 6.11 -0.90
CA ASN A 322 -15.40 7.47 -1.32
C ASN A 322 -15.19 8.41 -0.12
N ILE A 323 -16.11 8.38 0.86
CA ILE A 323 -15.98 9.20 2.08
C ILE A 323 -14.69 8.85 2.81
N SER A 324 -14.33 7.57 2.89
CA SER A 324 -13.12 7.13 3.59
C SER A 324 -11.84 7.65 2.92
N TRP A 325 -11.76 7.62 1.58
CA TRP A 325 -10.65 8.21 0.84
C TRP A 325 -10.56 9.73 1.02
N TRP A 326 -11.69 10.43 1.01
CA TRP A 326 -11.72 11.87 1.27
C TRP A 326 -11.39 12.21 2.73
N ILE A 327 -11.72 11.37 3.71
CA ILE A 327 -11.25 11.53 5.09
C ILE A 327 -9.72 11.47 5.14
N VAL A 328 -9.09 10.54 4.41
CA VAL A 328 -7.62 10.47 4.33
C VAL A 328 -7.05 11.76 3.73
N VAL A 329 -7.57 12.20 2.58
CA VAL A 329 -7.11 13.42 1.88
C VAL A 329 -7.27 14.65 2.78
N LEU A 330 -8.47 14.88 3.30
CA LEU A 330 -8.79 16.06 4.10
C LEU A 330 -8.05 16.04 5.44
N GLY A 331 -7.93 14.87 6.07
CA GLY A 331 -7.18 14.72 7.32
C GLY A 331 -5.70 15.05 7.15
N GLN A 332 -5.07 14.55 6.09
CA GLN A 332 -3.66 14.84 5.81
C GLN A 332 -3.46 16.30 5.39
N PHE A 333 -4.34 16.86 4.55
CA PHE A 333 -4.25 18.26 4.16
C PHE A 333 -4.51 19.21 5.33
N ALA A 334 -5.47 18.90 6.22
CA ALA A 334 -5.74 19.69 7.42
C ALA A 334 -4.50 19.75 8.33
N TYR A 335 -3.78 18.62 8.49
CA TYR A 335 -2.52 18.61 9.22
C TYR A 335 -1.48 19.59 8.62
N ILE A 336 -1.38 19.64 7.29
CA ILE A 336 -0.51 20.60 6.59
C ILE A 336 -0.98 22.04 6.79
N ALA A 337 -2.26 22.31 6.53
CA ALA A 337 -2.84 23.65 6.57
C ALA A 337 -2.85 24.30 7.96
N VAL A 338 -2.96 23.49 9.03
CA VAL A 338 -2.90 23.98 10.43
C VAL A 338 -1.47 24.36 10.85
N GLY A 339 -0.46 24.10 10.00
CA GLY A 339 0.92 24.58 10.20
C GLY A 339 1.86 23.57 10.86
N TYR A 340 1.56 22.27 10.80
CA TYR A 340 2.48 21.23 11.31
C TYR A 340 3.68 20.94 10.39
N CYS A 341 3.72 21.58 9.21
CA CYS A 341 4.83 21.55 8.25
C CYS A 341 5.36 22.98 8.03
N PRO A 342 6.04 23.60 9.02
CA PRO A 342 6.44 24.99 8.97
C PRO A 342 7.42 25.24 7.81
N GLY A 343 7.19 26.30 7.05
CA GLY A 343 8.02 26.69 5.90
C GLY A 343 7.82 25.83 4.64
N ALA A 344 7.17 24.67 4.75
CA ALA A 344 6.91 23.79 3.60
C ALA A 344 5.59 24.06 2.90
N TRP A 345 4.61 24.64 3.60
CA TRP A 345 3.34 25.10 3.05
C TRP A 345 3.09 26.57 3.41
N THR A 346 2.98 27.42 2.38
CA THR A 346 2.74 28.86 2.50
C THR A 346 1.40 29.29 1.88
N GLY A 347 0.55 28.33 1.52
CA GLY A 347 -0.71 28.56 0.81
C GLY A 347 -0.62 28.27 -0.69
N PHE A 348 -1.68 28.61 -1.42
CA PHE A 348 -1.73 28.42 -2.86
C PHE A 348 -0.76 29.36 -3.59
N SER A 349 -0.10 28.87 -4.63
CA SER A 349 0.92 29.60 -5.36
C SER A 349 0.76 29.42 -6.87
N TRP A 350 0.84 30.53 -7.61
CA TRP A 350 0.91 30.51 -9.08
C TRP A 350 2.12 29.75 -9.62
N GLY A 351 3.15 29.51 -8.80
CA GLY A 351 4.28 28.63 -9.13
C GLY A 351 3.87 27.19 -9.46
N ALA A 352 2.66 26.77 -9.05
CA ALA A 352 2.07 25.49 -9.42
C ALA A 352 1.90 25.31 -10.93
N PHE A 353 1.73 26.40 -11.70
CA PHE A 353 1.49 26.35 -13.14
C PHE A 353 2.77 26.53 -13.98
N LYS A 354 3.93 26.72 -13.36
CA LYS A 354 5.22 26.84 -14.06
C LYS A 354 5.81 25.46 -14.36
N ASP A 355 6.47 25.32 -15.52
CA ASP A 355 7.21 24.13 -15.95
C ASP A 355 6.42 22.81 -15.93
N LEU A 356 5.10 22.87 -16.16
CA LEU A 356 4.19 21.71 -16.11
C LEU A 356 4.62 20.60 -17.06
N GLY A 357 5.07 20.92 -18.29
CA GLY A 357 5.47 19.91 -19.27
C GLY A 357 6.67 19.06 -18.83
N ALA A 358 7.70 19.70 -18.26
CA ALA A 358 8.87 18.98 -17.75
C ALA A 358 8.54 18.11 -16.53
N PHE A 359 7.68 18.61 -15.64
CA PHE A 359 7.21 17.86 -14.47
C PHE A 359 6.31 16.69 -14.86
N ALA A 360 5.41 16.90 -15.83
CA ALA A 360 4.54 15.87 -16.38
C ALA A 360 5.37 14.76 -17.02
N ARG A 361 6.45 15.08 -17.76
CA ARG A 361 7.35 14.08 -18.33
C ARG A 361 7.98 13.16 -17.27
N LEU A 362 8.39 13.69 -16.11
CA LEU A 362 8.91 12.87 -15.01
C LEU A 362 7.80 12.02 -14.36
N SER A 363 6.62 12.61 -14.18
CA SER A 363 5.45 11.92 -13.61
C SER A 363 5.01 10.76 -14.51
N ILE A 364 4.94 10.97 -15.82
CA ILE A 364 4.61 9.94 -16.82
C ILE A 364 5.65 8.81 -16.81
N ALA A 365 6.95 9.12 -16.71
CA ALA A 365 7.99 8.11 -16.61
C ALA A 365 7.77 7.17 -15.40
N SER A 366 7.45 7.78 -14.26
CA SER A 366 7.19 7.08 -13.01
C SER A 366 5.91 6.24 -13.10
N ALA A 367 4.88 6.74 -13.77
CA ALA A 367 3.65 6.01 -14.09
C ALA A 367 3.92 4.78 -14.95
N ILE A 368 4.63 4.95 -16.08
CA ILE A 368 4.97 3.85 -16.98
C ILE A 368 5.77 2.79 -16.23
N MET A 369 6.80 3.20 -15.49
CA MET A 369 7.65 2.28 -14.70
C MET A 369 6.82 1.40 -13.75
N MET A 370 5.94 1.99 -12.93
CA MET A 370 5.12 1.23 -11.98
C MET A 370 3.98 0.45 -12.63
N CYS A 371 3.35 0.98 -13.68
CA CYS A 371 2.31 0.26 -14.41
C CYS A 371 2.85 -1.00 -15.10
N LEU A 372 4.05 -0.92 -15.69
CA LEU A 372 4.73 -2.08 -16.29
C LEU A 372 4.99 -3.18 -15.25
N GLU A 373 5.32 -2.82 -14.01
CA GLU A 373 5.49 -3.79 -12.91
C GLU A 373 4.16 -4.42 -12.50
N PHE A 374 3.13 -3.60 -12.29
CA PHE A 374 1.85 -4.07 -11.79
C PHE A 374 1.10 -4.92 -12.82
N TRP A 375 1.02 -4.46 -14.08
CA TRP A 375 0.33 -5.19 -15.14
C TRP A 375 1.04 -6.47 -15.52
N TYR A 376 2.35 -6.55 -15.30
CA TYR A 376 3.09 -7.79 -15.53
C TYR A 376 2.53 -8.94 -14.71
N TYR A 377 2.23 -8.74 -13.42
CA TYR A 377 1.61 -9.75 -12.58
C TYR A 377 0.16 -10.07 -12.96
N MET A 378 -0.58 -9.11 -13.52
CA MET A 378 -1.93 -9.38 -14.03
C MET A 378 -1.92 -10.33 -15.24
N LEU A 379 -0.90 -10.23 -16.11
CA LEU A 379 -0.74 -11.13 -17.25
C LEU A 379 -0.54 -12.58 -16.83
N LEU A 380 0.06 -12.85 -15.66
CA LEU A 380 0.25 -14.21 -15.15
C LEU A 380 -1.10 -14.92 -14.97
N ILE A 381 -2.08 -14.24 -14.37
CA ILE A 381 -3.43 -14.77 -14.14
C ILE A 381 -4.13 -15.02 -15.48
N VAL A 382 -4.04 -14.05 -16.40
CA VAL A 382 -4.65 -14.15 -17.74
C VAL A 382 -4.08 -15.33 -18.53
N LEU A 383 -2.75 -15.51 -18.52
CA LEU A 383 -2.11 -16.62 -19.22
C LEU A 383 -2.45 -17.98 -18.60
N ALA A 384 -2.52 -18.05 -17.27
CA ALA A 384 -2.94 -19.27 -16.58
C ALA A 384 -4.38 -19.66 -16.90
N GLY A 385 -5.27 -18.69 -17.08
CA GLY A 385 -6.66 -18.91 -17.49
C GLY A 385 -6.83 -19.53 -18.88
N ARG A 386 -5.77 -19.61 -19.69
CA ARG A 386 -5.78 -20.25 -21.02
C ARG A 386 -5.27 -21.69 -21.02
N LEU A 387 -4.90 -22.24 -19.86
CA LEU A 387 -4.44 -23.62 -19.74
C LEU A 387 -5.62 -24.61 -19.76
N ARG A 388 -5.36 -25.88 -20.11
CA ARG A 388 -6.40 -26.94 -20.17
C ARG A 388 -7.10 -27.18 -18.83
N ASN A 389 -6.39 -27.00 -17.70
CA ASN A 389 -6.94 -27.07 -16.33
C ASN A 389 -6.99 -25.67 -15.70
N ALA A 390 -7.57 -24.70 -16.41
CA ALA A 390 -7.58 -23.29 -16.03
C ALA A 390 -8.12 -23.07 -14.62
N GLU A 391 -9.21 -23.72 -14.23
CA GLU A 391 -9.86 -23.51 -12.92
C GLU A 391 -8.92 -23.79 -11.75
N VAL A 392 -8.28 -24.97 -11.72
CA VAL A 392 -7.35 -25.37 -10.66
C VAL A 392 -6.09 -24.50 -10.67
N ALA A 393 -5.54 -24.22 -11.85
CA ALA A 393 -4.32 -23.40 -12.00
C ALA A 393 -4.55 -21.96 -11.55
N VAL A 394 -5.66 -21.35 -11.97
CA VAL A 394 -6.04 -19.98 -11.59
C VAL A 394 -6.33 -19.91 -10.09
N ALA A 395 -7.04 -20.88 -9.51
CA ALA A 395 -7.29 -20.94 -8.08
C ALA A 395 -5.98 -21.00 -7.27
N ALA A 396 -5.05 -21.88 -7.67
CA ALA A 396 -3.75 -22.01 -7.00
C ALA A 396 -2.89 -20.75 -7.10
N ILE A 397 -2.80 -20.12 -8.28
CA ILE A 397 -2.10 -18.84 -8.45
C ILE A 397 -2.76 -17.74 -7.62
N SER A 398 -4.09 -17.70 -7.57
CA SER A 398 -4.81 -16.67 -6.83
C SER A 398 -4.51 -16.73 -5.34
N ILE A 399 -4.40 -17.93 -4.76
CA ILE A 399 -3.99 -18.14 -3.36
C ILE A 399 -2.58 -17.56 -3.14
N CYS A 400 -1.62 -17.93 -4.00
CA CYS A 400 -0.25 -17.45 -3.87
C CYS A 400 -0.15 -15.93 -4.11
N ASN A 401 -0.87 -15.38 -5.08
CA ASN A 401 -0.92 -13.94 -5.35
C ASN A 401 -1.57 -13.15 -4.21
N ASN A 402 -2.54 -13.73 -3.50
CA ASN A 402 -3.13 -13.11 -2.32
C ASN A 402 -2.07 -12.95 -1.21
N LEU A 403 -1.30 -14.01 -0.94
CA LEU A 403 -0.18 -13.97 0.00
C LEU A 403 0.92 -13.00 -0.45
N ASN A 404 1.25 -12.99 -1.75
CA ASN A 404 2.19 -12.02 -2.34
C ASN A 404 1.71 -10.58 -2.14
N GLY A 405 0.41 -10.32 -2.25
CA GLY A 405 -0.17 -8.99 -2.05
C GLY A 405 0.11 -8.44 -0.66
N TRP A 406 0.09 -9.27 0.38
CA TRP A 406 0.39 -8.86 1.74
C TRP A 406 1.88 -8.57 1.94
N GLU A 407 2.74 -9.42 1.37
CA GLU A 407 4.18 -9.19 1.37
C GLU A 407 4.54 -7.88 0.64
N ILE A 408 3.93 -7.62 -0.51
CA ILE A 408 4.13 -6.39 -1.28
C ILE A 408 3.82 -5.14 -0.44
N MET A 409 2.83 -5.15 0.46
CA MET A 409 2.56 -3.99 1.33
C MET A 409 3.73 -3.67 2.27
N ILE A 410 4.47 -4.69 2.71
CA ILE A 410 5.67 -4.53 3.52
C ILE A 410 6.77 -3.86 2.68
N PHE A 411 7.01 -4.38 1.47
CA PHE A 411 8.08 -3.87 0.61
C PHE A 411 7.75 -2.53 -0.09
N LEU A 412 6.46 -2.19 -0.26
CA LEU A 412 6.03 -0.84 -0.61
C LEU A 412 6.37 0.17 0.49
N GLY A 413 6.30 -0.23 1.75
CA GLY A 413 6.76 0.61 2.85
C GLY A 413 8.27 0.84 2.83
N PHE A 414 9.06 -0.20 2.53
CA PHE A 414 10.50 -0.06 2.31
C PHE A 414 10.85 0.78 1.08
N ASN A 415 10.12 0.60 -0.03
CA ASN A 415 10.23 1.41 -1.24
C ASN A 415 10.07 2.91 -0.91
N ALA A 416 9.01 3.28 -0.18
CA ALA A 416 8.79 4.66 0.23
C ALA A 416 9.91 5.18 1.17
N ALA A 417 10.35 4.35 2.11
CA ALA A 417 11.40 4.72 3.06
C ALA A 417 12.75 5.00 2.39
N ILE A 418 13.20 4.09 1.51
CA ILE A 418 14.49 4.25 0.84
C ILE A 418 14.44 5.40 -0.18
N SER A 419 13.32 5.57 -0.89
CA SER A 419 13.13 6.68 -1.82
C SER A 419 13.27 8.04 -1.12
N VAL A 420 12.65 8.19 0.06
CA VAL A 420 12.81 9.38 0.92
C VAL A 420 14.25 9.55 1.42
N ARG A 421 14.91 8.49 1.89
CA ARG A 421 16.30 8.61 2.38
C ARG A 421 17.24 9.06 1.27
N ILE A 422 17.21 8.40 0.12
CA ILE A 422 18.12 8.73 -0.99
C ILE A 422 17.86 10.13 -1.52
N SER A 423 16.61 10.48 -1.79
CA SER A 423 16.29 11.82 -2.30
C SER A 423 16.72 12.91 -1.32
N ASN A 424 16.51 12.73 -0.01
CA ASN A 424 16.97 13.66 1.02
C ASN A 424 18.50 13.77 1.09
N GLU A 425 19.22 12.64 1.11
CA GLU A 425 20.69 12.66 1.19
C GLU A 425 21.33 13.21 -0.10
N LEU A 426 20.80 12.87 -1.28
CA LEU A 426 21.26 13.46 -2.55
C LEU A 426 20.99 14.97 -2.61
N GLY A 427 19.81 15.42 -2.18
CA GLY A 427 19.49 16.83 -2.09
C GLY A 427 20.36 17.60 -1.10
N ALA A 428 20.83 16.93 -0.05
CA ALA A 428 21.76 17.48 0.93
C ALA A 428 23.24 17.43 0.49
N GLY A 429 23.53 16.91 -0.71
CA GLY A 429 24.90 16.78 -1.21
C GLY A 429 25.71 15.67 -0.50
N ARG A 430 25.05 14.61 -0.01
CA ARG A 430 25.66 13.50 0.75
C ARG A 430 25.61 12.17 0.00
N PRO A 431 26.43 12.01 -1.05
CA PRO A 431 26.39 10.81 -1.89
C PRO A 431 26.84 9.54 -1.16
N ARG A 432 27.77 9.61 -0.18
CA ARG A 432 28.17 8.42 0.58
C ARG A 432 27.06 7.95 1.49
N ALA A 433 26.37 8.87 2.17
CA ALA A 433 25.20 8.54 3.00
C ALA A 433 24.07 7.90 2.18
N ALA A 434 23.80 8.41 0.98
CA ALA A 434 22.83 7.82 0.06
C ALA A 434 23.23 6.38 -0.32
N LYS A 435 24.48 6.16 -0.75
CA LYS A 435 25.00 4.83 -1.09
C LYS A 435 24.93 3.85 0.08
N PHE A 436 25.28 4.30 1.28
CA PHE A 436 25.24 3.49 2.49
C PHE A 436 23.81 3.09 2.85
N SER A 437 22.86 4.02 2.75
CA SER A 437 21.43 3.76 2.99
C SER A 437 20.89 2.67 2.05
N ILE A 438 21.29 2.70 0.78
CA ILE A 438 20.92 1.67 -0.22
C ILE A 438 21.43 0.30 0.20
N MET A 439 22.71 0.21 0.55
CA MET A 439 23.31 -1.06 0.97
C MET A 439 22.61 -1.63 2.20
N VAL A 440 22.36 -0.80 3.22
CA VAL A 440 21.68 -1.24 4.45
C VAL A 440 20.26 -1.74 4.15
N VAL A 441 19.47 -1.01 3.35
CA VAL A 441 18.10 -1.45 3.06
C VAL A 441 18.05 -2.70 2.19
N VAL A 442 18.96 -2.84 1.21
CA VAL A 442 19.01 -4.04 0.35
C VAL A 442 19.37 -5.26 1.19
N LEU A 443 20.35 -5.15 2.10
CA LEU A 443 20.68 -6.22 3.03
C LEU A 443 19.49 -6.58 3.95
N SER A 444 18.85 -5.58 4.55
CA SER A 444 17.66 -5.80 5.40
C SER A 444 16.53 -6.48 4.63
N SER A 445 16.34 -6.11 3.37
CA SER A 445 15.27 -6.65 2.51
C SER A 445 15.56 -8.08 2.08
N ILE A 446 16.80 -8.40 1.72
CA ILE A 446 17.24 -9.77 1.43
C ILE A 446 17.02 -10.67 2.65
N VAL A 447 17.39 -10.21 3.85
CA VAL A 447 17.19 -10.98 5.09
C VAL A 447 15.71 -11.28 5.31
N LEU A 448 14.84 -10.28 5.17
CA LEU A 448 13.38 -10.49 5.27
C LEU A 448 12.84 -11.39 4.17
N GLY A 449 13.32 -11.25 2.93
CA GLY A 449 12.97 -12.13 1.81
C GLY A 449 13.34 -13.58 2.07
N PHE A 450 14.50 -13.86 2.68
CA PHE A 450 14.87 -15.21 3.10
C PHE A 450 13.98 -15.77 4.20
N VAL A 451 13.47 -14.93 5.11
CA VAL A 451 12.47 -15.34 6.11
C VAL A 451 11.18 -15.78 5.40
N PHE A 452 10.64 -14.99 4.47
CA PHE A 452 9.46 -15.38 3.70
C PHE A 452 9.68 -16.62 2.85
N PHE A 453 10.85 -16.72 2.21
CA PHE A 453 11.27 -17.89 1.45
C PHE A 453 11.23 -19.17 2.31
N ALA A 454 11.85 -19.12 3.49
CA ALA A 454 11.91 -20.24 4.42
C ALA A 454 10.51 -20.60 4.98
N LEU A 455 9.69 -19.60 5.29
CA LEU A 455 8.32 -19.79 5.77
C LEU A 455 7.44 -20.51 4.74
N VAL A 456 7.46 -20.08 3.47
CA VAL A 456 6.69 -20.71 2.41
C VAL A 456 7.12 -22.16 2.19
N LEU A 457 8.43 -22.42 2.11
CA LEU A 457 8.93 -23.78 1.94
C LEU A 457 8.62 -24.68 3.14
N GLY A 458 8.77 -24.17 4.36
CA GLY A 458 8.47 -24.89 5.59
C GLY A 458 6.98 -25.22 5.74
N LEU A 459 6.11 -24.33 5.24
CA LEU A 459 4.65 -24.46 5.33
C LEU A 459 4.00 -24.97 4.04
N LYS A 460 4.77 -25.47 3.07
CA LYS A 460 4.28 -25.79 1.71
C LYS A 460 3.04 -26.69 1.63
N ASN A 461 2.86 -27.56 2.62
CA ASN A 461 1.74 -28.50 2.66
C ASN A 461 0.52 -28.00 3.46
N VAL A 462 0.63 -26.83 4.10
CA VAL A 462 -0.36 -26.34 5.07
C VAL A 462 -0.85 -24.93 4.77
N TYR A 463 -0.06 -24.06 4.13
CA TYR A 463 -0.46 -22.67 3.91
C TYR A 463 -1.64 -22.53 2.92
N GLY A 464 -1.90 -23.53 2.07
CA GLY A 464 -3.06 -23.54 1.17
C GLY A 464 -4.38 -23.90 1.85
N ASN A 465 -4.34 -24.56 3.02
CA ASN A 465 -5.53 -25.11 3.69
C ASN A 465 -6.56 -24.04 4.07
N PRO A 466 -6.19 -22.85 4.55
CA PRO A 466 -7.16 -21.81 4.89
C PRO A 466 -7.95 -21.27 3.69
N PHE A 467 -7.46 -21.49 2.46
CA PHE A 467 -8.04 -20.88 1.26
C PHE A 467 -8.93 -21.83 0.45
N THR A 468 -8.78 -23.14 0.58
CA THR A 468 -9.52 -24.11 -0.22
C THR A 468 -9.64 -25.47 0.45
N LEU A 469 -10.79 -26.12 0.25
CA LEU A 469 -11.05 -27.50 0.64
C LEU A 469 -10.69 -28.49 -0.47
N SER A 470 -10.42 -28.02 -1.69
CA SER A 470 -10.06 -28.88 -2.82
C SER A 470 -8.64 -29.40 -2.67
N GLU A 471 -8.52 -30.72 -2.53
CA GLU A 471 -7.22 -31.39 -2.43
C GLU A 471 -6.39 -31.22 -3.71
N GLU A 472 -7.04 -31.11 -4.87
CA GLU A 472 -6.36 -30.86 -6.14
C GLU A 472 -5.70 -29.48 -6.16
N VAL A 473 -6.42 -28.44 -5.72
CA VAL A 473 -5.86 -27.08 -5.61
C VAL A 473 -4.73 -27.05 -4.58
N ARG A 474 -4.88 -27.72 -3.43
CA ARG A 474 -3.81 -27.80 -2.40
C ARG A 474 -2.53 -28.45 -2.93
N ARG A 475 -2.66 -29.51 -3.74
CA ARG A 475 -1.51 -30.16 -4.40
C ARG A 475 -0.79 -29.21 -5.37
N VAL A 476 -1.53 -28.46 -6.17
CA VAL A 476 -0.94 -27.48 -7.10
C VAL A 476 -0.31 -26.32 -6.33
N VAL A 477 -0.93 -25.82 -5.27
CA VAL A 477 -0.35 -24.79 -4.39
C VAL A 477 0.96 -25.27 -3.77
N SER A 478 1.01 -26.52 -3.27
CA SER A 478 2.22 -27.11 -2.70
C SER A 478 3.32 -27.31 -3.76
N SER A 479 2.96 -27.72 -4.99
CA SER A 479 3.93 -27.87 -6.08
C SER A 479 4.49 -26.53 -6.57
N LEU A 480 3.77 -25.43 -6.35
CA LEU A 480 4.21 -24.07 -6.64
C LEU A 480 5.08 -23.47 -5.53
N ALA A 481 5.23 -24.11 -4.37
CA ALA A 481 5.88 -23.50 -3.20
C ALA A 481 7.32 -23.02 -3.47
N LEU A 482 8.11 -23.75 -4.27
CA LEU A 482 9.48 -23.35 -4.59
C LEU A 482 9.53 -22.10 -5.48
N ILE A 483 8.74 -22.07 -6.55
CA ILE A 483 8.70 -20.89 -7.41
C ILE A 483 8.10 -19.70 -6.68
N PHE A 484 7.11 -19.95 -5.83
CA PHE A 484 6.49 -18.93 -5.02
C PHE A 484 7.48 -18.36 -3.98
N SER A 485 8.25 -19.21 -3.30
CA SER A 485 9.26 -18.74 -2.35
C SER A 485 10.35 -17.91 -3.04
N ILE A 486 10.82 -18.31 -4.22
CA ILE A 486 11.75 -17.51 -5.05
C ILE A 486 11.11 -16.17 -5.46
N THR A 487 9.82 -16.18 -5.80
CA THR A 487 9.06 -14.97 -6.13
C THR A 487 9.07 -13.98 -4.97
N LEU A 488 8.74 -14.44 -3.76
CA LEU A 488 8.77 -13.60 -2.55
C LEU A 488 10.17 -13.04 -2.27
N LEU A 489 11.22 -13.87 -2.41
CA LEU A 489 12.60 -13.41 -2.26
C LEU A 489 12.95 -12.31 -3.27
N LEU A 490 12.60 -12.45 -4.55
CA LEU A 490 12.85 -11.41 -5.55
C LEU A 490 11.99 -10.15 -5.30
N ASN A 491 10.73 -10.33 -4.90
CA ASN A 491 9.81 -9.25 -4.54
C ASN A 491 10.18 -8.54 -3.24
N SER A 492 11.09 -9.09 -2.44
CA SER A 492 11.69 -8.36 -1.33
C SER A 492 12.67 -7.29 -1.77
N VAL A 493 13.41 -7.55 -2.86
CA VAL A 493 14.51 -6.68 -3.33
C VAL A 493 14.03 -5.72 -4.41
N GLN A 494 13.20 -6.20 -5.34
CA GLN A 494 12.78 -5.42 -6.51
C GLN A 494 12.09 -4.09 -6.13
N PRO A 495 11.09 -4.03 -5.22
CA PRO A 495 10.44 -2.77 -4.86
C PRO A 495 11.41 -1.80 -4.19
N VAL A 496 12.39 -2.30 -3.45
CA VAL A 496 13.42 -1.48 -2.80
C VAL A 496 14.28 -0.80 -3.85
N LEU A 497 14.72 -1.53 -4.88
CA LEU A 497 15.48 -0.96 -6.01
C LEU A 497 14.65 0.02 -6.85
N THR A 498 13.35 -0.24 -7.02
CA THR A 498 12.44 0.75 -7.61
C THR A 498 12.40 2.02 -6.76
N GLY A 499 12.38 1.89 -5.43
CA GLY A 499 12.47 3.04 -4.51
C GLY A 499 13.80 3.80 -4.63
N VAL A 500 14.92 3.08 -4.83
CA VAL A 500 16.23 3.68 -5.15
C VAL A 500 16.15 4.52 -6.42
N ALA A 501 15.59 3.94 -7.48
CA ALA A 501 15.45 4.61 -8.76
C ALA A 501 14.56 5.85 -8.68
N VAL A 502 13.45 5.79 -7.95
CA VAL A 502 12.59 6.97 -7.74
C VAL A 502 13.34 8.03 -6.94
N GLY A 503 13.98 7.69 -5.83
CA GLY A 503 14.73 8.66 -5.01
C GLY A 503 15.88 9.34 -5.77
N ALA A 504 16.56 8.60 -6.63
CA ALA A 504 17.65 9.11 -7.47
C ALA A 504 17.18 9.86 -8.73
N GLY A 505 15.96 9.59 -9.21
CA GLY A 505 15.39 10.19 -10.41
C GLY A 505 15.66 9.42 -11.71
N TRP A 506 15.72 8.08 -11.63
CA TRP A 506 16.05 7.15 -12.73
C TRP A 506 14.81 6.53 -13.41
N GLN A 507 13.63 7.12 -13.27
CA GLN A 507 12.37 6.45 -13.63
C GLN A 507 12.29 6.07 -15.13
N TRP A 508 12.83 6.88 -16.04
CA TRP A 508 12.90 6.53 -17.46
C TRP A 508 13.83 5.34 -17.72
N LEU A 509 15.01 5.32 -17.10
CA LEU A 509 15.97 4.23 -17.23
C LEU A 509 15.32 2.91 -16.81
N VAL A 510 14.67 2.90 -15.63
CA VAL A 510 14.01 1.70 -15.12
C VAL A 510 12.78 1.33 -15.94
N ALA A 511 12.02 2.29 -16.48
CA ALA A 511 10.94 1.99 -17.42
C ALA A 511 11.44 1.21 -18.64
N TYR A 512 12.57 1.61 -19.26
CA TYR A 512 13.16 0.87 -20.38
C TYR A 512 13.64 -0.53 -19.97
N VAL A 513 14.26 -0.66 -18.79
CA VAL A 513 14.68 -1.95 -18.24
C VAL A 513 13.46 -2.85 -18.02
N ASN A 514 12.36 -2.33 -17.47
CA ASN A 514 11.12 -3.07 -17.23
C ASN A 514 10.51 -3.57 -18.56
N VAL A 515 10.47 -2.75 -19.61
CA VAL A 515 10.02 -3.20 -20.95
C VAL A 515 10.86 -4.38 -21.44
N GLY A 516 12.19 -4.25 -21.40
CA GLY A 516 13.10 -5.30 -21.85
C GLY A 516 12.97 -6.60 -21.05
N CYS A 517 13.02 -6.50 -19.73
CA CYS A 517 13.05 -7.68 -18.86
C CYS A 517 11.69 -8.38 -18.79
N TYR A 518 10.60 -7.63 -18.67
CA TYR A 518 9.28 -8.20 -18.45
C TYR A 518 8.62 -8.61 -19.76
N TYR A 519 8.60 -7.72 -20.75
CA TYR A 519 7.79 -7.90 -21.95
C TYR A 519 8.57 -8.50 -23.13
N ILE A 520 9.88 -8.23 -23.24
CA ILE A 520 10.71 -8.81 -24.31
C ILE A 520 11.30 -10.17 -23.90
N VAL A 521 11.66 -10.34 -22.62
CA VAL A 521 12.28 -11.59 -22.14
C VAL A 521 11.29 -12.46 -21.38
N GLY A 522 10.78 -11.98 -20.23
CA GLY A 522 10.06 -12.85 -19.31
C GLY A 522 8.70 -13.32 -19.82
N LEU A 523 7.94 -12.47 -20.53
CA LEU A 523 6.63 -12.83 -21.08
C LEU A 523 6.76 -13.88 -22.21
N PRO A 524 7.64 -13.72 -23.23
CA PRO A 524 7.88 -14.77 -24.21
C PRO A 524 8.41 -16.06 -23.60
N LEU A 525 9.32 -15.97 -22.62
CA LEU A 525 9.83 -17.15 -21.92
C LEU A 525 8.72 -17.88 -21.16
N GLY A 526 7.82 -17.15 -20.49
CA GLY A 526 6.66 -17.72 -19.81
C GLY A 526 5.73 -18.44 -20.77
N PHE A 527 5.45 -17.83 -21.93
CA PHE A 527 4.65 -18.47 -22.98
C PHE A 527 5.31 -19.75 -23.54
N LEU A 528 6.62 -19.69 -23.83
CA LEU A 528 7.37 -20.85 -24.32
C LEU A 528 7.38 -22.01 -23.33
N LEU A 529 7.74 -21.75 -22.06
CA LEU A 529 7.78 -22.77 -21.02
C LEU A 529 6.39 -23.33 -20.70
N GLY A 530 5.38 -22.47 -20.62
CA GLY A 530 4.00 -22.85 -20.34
C GLY A 530 3.35 -23.69 -21.44
N SER A 531 3.44 -23.23 -22.69
CA SER A 531 2.72 -23.82 -23.82
C SER A 531 3.55 -24.82 -24.62
N LYS A 532 4.79 -24.48 -25.01
CA LYS A 532 5.59 -25.34 -25.90
C LYS A 532 6.23 -26.50 -25.15
N PHE A 533 6.74 -26.24 -23.94
CA PHE A 533 7.37 -27.28 -23.09
C PHE A 533 6.36 -27.97 -22.16
N ASN A 534 5.06 -27.66 -22.26
CA ASN A 534 3.99 -28.27 -21.46
C ASN A 534 4.22 -28.23 -19.94
N MET A 535 4.99 -27.25 -19.43
CA MET A 535 5.20 -27.07 -17.98
C MET A 535 4.02 -26.37 -17.31
N GLY A 536 2.96 -26.06 -18.07
CA GLY A 536 1.72 -25.47 -17.57
C GLY A 536 1.95 -24.19 -16.78
N VAL A 537 1.29 -24.07 -15.63
CA VAL A 537 1.36 -22.90 -14.77
C VAL A 537 2.77 -22.65 -14.21
N GLN A 538 3.50 -23.70 -13.87
CA GLN A 538 4.87 -23.61 -13.38
C GLN A 538 5.79 -23.00 -14.45
N GLY A 539 5.62 -23.40 -15.71
CA GLY A 539 6.38 -22.85 -16.83
C GLY A 539 6.13 -21.35 -17.03
N ILE A 540 4.86 -20.95 -17.08
CA ILE A 540 4.48 -19.53 -17.25
C ILE A 540 5.09 -18.69 -16.13
N TRP A 541 4.87 -19.11 -14.89
CA TRP A 541 5.39 -18.39 -13.73
C TRP A 541 6.92 -18.35 -13.75
N THR A 542 7.60 -19.45 -14.08
CA THR A 542 9.07 -19.51 -14.11
C THR A 542 9.64 -18.53 -15.12
N GLY A 543 9.07 -18.49 -16.33
CA GLY A 543 9.52 -17.57 -17.36
C GLY A 543 9.31 -16.11 -16.95
N MET A 544 8.16 -15.80 -16.33
CA MET A 544 7.88 -14.44 -15.89
C MET A 544 8.79 -13.99 -14.74
N ILE A 545 9.04 -14.85 -13.76
CA ILE A 545 9.94 -14.55 -12.64
C ILE A 545 11.39 -14.45 -13.08
N SER A 546 11.79 -15.14 -14.15
CA SER A 546 13.10 -14.92 -14.77
C SER A 546 13.26 -13.48 -15.28
N GLY A 547 12.18 -12.87 -15.78
CA GLY A 547 12.15 -11.45 -16.13
C GLY A 547 12.36 -10.54 -14.91
N VAL A 548 11.72 -10.84 -13.78
CA VAL A 548 11.93 -10.13 -12.49
C VAL A 548 13.35 -10.29 -11.99
N GLY A 549 13.92 -11.50 -12.07
CA GLY A 549 15.30 -11.78 -11.70
C GLY A 549 16.28 -11.00 -12.56
N LEU A 550 16.10 -10.99 -13.88
CA LEU A 550 16.95 -10.22 -14.82
C LEU A 550 16.88 -8.71 -14.53
N GLN A 551 15.69 -8.17 -14.31
CA GLN A 551 15.49 -6.77 -13.94
C GLN A 551 16.23 -6.43 -12.65
N THR A 552 16.10 -7.28 -11.62
CA THR A 552 16.74 -7.10 -10.32
C THR A 552 18.26 -7.07 -10.47
N LEU A 553 18.83 -7.99 -11.24
CA LEU A 553 20.28 -8.05 -11.50
C LEU A 553 20.78 -6.80 -12.24
N ILE A 554 20.04 -6.32 -13.25
CA ILE A 554 20.38 -5.11 -14.00
C ILE A 554 20.33 -3.88 -13.08
N LEU A 555 19.27 -3.73 -12.28
CA LEU A 555 19.15 -2.61 -11.35
C LEU A 555 20.22 -2.63 -10.26
N LEU A 556 20.59 -3.80 -9.73
CA LEU A 556 21.72 -3.94 -8.82
C LEU A 556 23.03 -3.53 -9.49
N GLY A 557 23.28 -3.99 -10.71
CA GLY A 557 24.47 -3.61 -11.48
C GLY A 557 24.57 -2.10 -11.73
N ILE A 558 23.47 -1.46 -12.14
CA ILE A 558 23.37 0.00 -12.31
C ILE A 558 23.66 0.70 -10.97
N THR A 559 23.03 0.25 -9.89
CA THR A 559 23.17 0.85 -8.55
C THR A 559 24.62 0.77 -8.03
N LEU A 560 25.28 -0.38 -8.24
CA LEU A 560 26.67 -0.60 -7.85
C LEU A 560 27.67 0.19 -8.70
N GLY A 561 27.42 0.30 -10.01
CA GLY A 561 28.25 1.05 -10.96
C GLY A 561 28.02 2.57 -10.96
N THR A 562 27.02 3.07 -10.24
CA THR A 562 26.66 4.49 -10.21
C THR A 562 27.71 5.33 -9.47
N ASN A 563 28.12 6.43 -10.10
CA ASN A 563 28.87 7.48 -9.43
C ASN A 563 27.91 8.39 -8.65
N TRP A 564 27.71 8.08 -7.37
CA TRP A 564 26.80 8.80 -6.49
C TRP A 564 27.13 10.29 -6.33
N LYS A 565 28.39 10.71 -6.50
CA LYS A 565 28.76 12.15 -6.52
C LYS A 565 28.11 12.87 -7.71
N LYS A 566 28.09 12.23 -8.88
CA LYS A 566 27.42 12.76 -10.08
C LYS A 566 25.91 12.86 -9.88
N GLU A 567 25.30 11.90 -9.20
CA GLU A 567 23.86 11.94 -8.89
C GLU A 567 23.51 13.06 -7.90
N ALA A 568 24.38 13.35 -6.93
CA ALA A 568 24.19 14.51 -6.04
C ALA A 568 24.26 15.84 -6.82
N MET A 569 25.21 15.99 -7.75
CA MET A 569 25.27 17.15 -8.64
C MET A 569 24.03 17.27 -9.55
N ALA A 570 23.53 16.14 -10.05
CA ALA A 570 22.30 16.09 -10.84
C ALA A 570 21.08 16.50 -10.01
N ALA A 571 21.00 16.08 -8.75
CA ALA A 571 19.97 16.51 -7.81
C ALA A 571 20.00 18.03 -7.60
N GLU A 572 21.18 18.61 -7.37
CA GLU A 572 21.34 20.06 -7.25
C GLU A 572 20.86 20.81 -8.50
N SER A 573 21.22 20.32 -9.69
CA SER A 573 20.76 20.88 -10.97
C SER A 573 19.23 20.81 -11.11
N ARG A 574 18.60 19.69 -10.73
CA ARG A 574 17.13 19.55 -10.72
C ARG A 574 16.47 20.56 -9.79
N ILE A 575 17.02 20.74 -8.59
CA ILE A 575 16.51 21.70 -7.61
C ILE A 575 16.61 23.13 -8.14
N LYS A 576 17.74 23.51 -8.76
CA LYS A 576 17.92 24.82 -9.41
C LYS A 576 16.91 25.04 -10.55
N LYS A 577 16.73 24.03 -11.40
CA LYS A 577 15.78 24.10 -12.53
C LYS A 577 14.34 24.29 -12.06
N TRP A 578 13.92 23.59 -11.01
CA TRP A 578 12.50 23.53 -10.61
C TRP A 578 12.15 24.43 -9.42
N GLY A 579 13.15 24.90 -8.68
CA GLY A 579 13.07 25.94 -7.66
C GLY A 579 12.87 27.35 -8.21
N GLY A 580 13.15 27.55 -9.51
CA GLY A 580 13.36 28.88 -10.08
C GLY A 580 14.68 29.47 -9.58
N SER A 581 15.26 30.41 -10.32
CA SER A 581 16.40 31.21 -9.84
C SER A 581 15.96 32.01 -8.61
N VAL A 582 16.22 31.46 -7.43
CA VAL A 582 16.21 32.23 -6.19
C VAL A 582 17.36 33.21 -6.35
N GLY A 583 17.04 34.47 -6.67
CA GLY A 583 18.03 35.54 -6.65
C GLY A 583 18.74 35.48 -5.30
N HIS A 584 20.04 35.24 -5.31
CA HIS A 584 20.85 35.63 -4.17
C HIS A 584 20.55 37.12 -3.94
N PRO A 585 20.27 37.57 -2.70
CA PRO A 585 20.43 38.98 -2.42
C PRO A 585 21.88 39.29 -2.76
N GLU A 586 22.08 40.06 -3.83
CA GLU A 586 23.37 40.67 -4.11
C GLU A 586 23.76 41.39 -2.83
N ASN A 587 24.92 41.02 -2.28
CA ASN A 587 25.61 41.88 -1.34
C ASN A 587 25.95 43.16 -2.10
N GLY A 588 25.01 44.11 -2.12
CA GLY A 588 25.22 45.50 -2.48
C GLY A 588 26.06 46.18 -1.39
N GLY A 589 27.29 45.69 -1.22
CA GLY A 589 28.34 46.35 -0.47
C GLY A 589 29.16 47.17 -1.46
N LYS A 590 28.95 48.49 -1.41
CA LYS A 590 29.66 49.52 -2.17
C LYS A 590 31.15 49.20 -2.33
N ASN A 591 31.61 49.12 -3.58
CA ASN A 591 32.98 49.44 -3.98
C ASN A 591 32.95 49.89 -5.45
N LYS A 592 32.53 51.14 -5.63
CA LYS A 592 32.83 51.94 -6.83
C LYS A 592 33.30 53.29 -6.33
N GLU A 593 34.60 53.41 -6.11
CA GLU A 593 35.39 54.61 -6.34
C GLU A 593 36.87 54.26 -6.12
N GLN A 594 37.74 54.87 -6.93
CA GLN A 594 39.18 54.66 -7.05
C GLN A 594 39.64 53.47 -7.90
N GLN A 595 39.52 53.66 -9.22
CA GLN A 595 40.64 53.40 -10.11
C GLN A 595 40.56 54.36 -11.31
N GLY A 596 41.22 55.49 -11.13
CA GLY A 596 41.52 56.47 -12.14
C GLY A 596 42.68 57.29 -11.60
N LEU A 597 43.90 56.90 -11.94
CA LEU A 597 45.07 57.75 -12.20
C LEU A 597 46.36 56.90 -12.25
N VAL A 598 47.10 57.18 -13.33
CA VAL A 598 48.44 56.72 -13.76
C VAL A 598 48.49 55.41 -14.52
#